data_AF-A0A4Y8VRY2-F1
#
_entry.id   AF-A0A4Y8VRY2-F1
#
_cell.length_a   1.000
_cell.length_b   1.000
_cell.length_c   1.000
_cell.angle_alpha   90.00
_cell.angle_beta   90.00
_cell.angle_gamma   90.00
#
_symmetry.space_group_name_H-M   'P 1'
#
loop_
_entity.id
_entity.type
_entity.pdbx_description
1 polymer ?
#
loop_
_entity_poly.entity_id
_entity_poly.type
_entity_poly.pdbx_seq_one_letter_code
_entity_poly.pdbx_strand_id
1 'polypeptide(L)'
;MKKITLLSLVAVLLTALTFTSCNTGDDNGYSLLTKEQQDAYQTKMAGSYPNLVLLFDHKNDADVKNQADSVETECYFSMRNDSTFTISNFPIKKLAEHISNPELKEAISKVEDRTVTGKYMVLPNSQTNQAYFYAYPSPINLNLTYGSDAKEHKVVLEFTTSSYYTGGCIWSTKQIGFPFYLTRIFVDGAQTNYIKNSIHSGAYVSFACRNKATSKQ
;
A
#
# COMPACT_ATOMS: atom_id res chain seq x y z
N MET A 1 -1.20 -56.58 -44.76
CA MET A 1 -0.30 -55.56 -45.34
C MET A 1 -1.19 -54.45 -45.90
N LYS A 2 -1.16 -53.16 -45.56
CA LYS A 2 -0.28 -52.25 -44.80
C LYS A 2 -1.17 -51.18 -44.12
N LYS A 3 -0.67 -50.64 -43.01
CA LYS A 3 -1.18 -49.49 -42.23
C LYS A 3 -1.07 -48.19 -43.03
N ILE A 4 -1.96 -47.20 -42.80
CA ILE A 4 -1.60 -45.79 -42.52
C ILE A 4 -2.70 -45.12 -41.67
N THR A 5 -2.30 -44.67 -40.48
CA THR A 5 -2.97 -43.76 -39.55
C THR A 5 -2.65 -42.30 -39.88
N LEU A 6 -3.63 -41.39 -39.82
CA LEU A 6 -3.42 -39.94 -39.61
C LEU A 6 -4.73 -39.36 -39.03
N LEU A 7 -4.90 -39.32 -37.70
CA LEU A 7 -4.70 -38.15 -36.84
C LEU A 7 -5.33 -36.83 -37.33
N SER A 8 -6.19 -36.30 -36.45
CA SER A 8 -6.48 -34.89 -36.22
C SER A 8 -7.39 -34.16 -37.20
N LEU A 9 -8.65 -33.96 -36.78
CA LEU A 9 -9.20 -32.60 -36.64
C LEU A 9 -10.34 -32.62 -35.61
N VAL A 10 -9.99 -32.73 -34.32
CA VAL A 10 -10.89 -32.32 -33.24
C VAL A 10 -10.93 -30.79 -33.29
N ALA A 11 -11.98 -30.24 -33.89
CA ALA A 11 -12.29 -28.83 -33.78
C ALA A 11 -12.79 -28.56 -32.35
N VAL A 12 -11.84 -28.28 -31.45
CA VAL A 12 -12.15 -27.69 -30.14
C VAL A 12 -12.73 -26.31 -30.41
N LEU A 13 -14.04 -26.18 -30.23
CA LEU A 13 -14.71 -24.90 -30.04
C LEU A 13 -14.14 -24.27 -28.76
N LEU A 14 -13.05 -23.52 -28.91
CA LEU A 14 -12.71 -22.45 -27.98
C LEU A 14 -13.72 -21.36 -28.21
N THR A 15 -14.83 -21.41 -27.47
CA THR A 15 -15.62 -20.22 -27.19
C THR A 15 -14.66 -19.23 -26.54
N ALA A 16 -14.23 -18.25 -27.33
CA ALA A 16 -13.66 -17.03 -26.79
C ALA A 16 -14.71 -16.47 -25.83
N LEU A 17 -14.45 -16.60 -24.53
CA LEU A 17 -15.09 -15.76 -23.53
C LEU A 17 -14.62 -14.35 -23.83
N THR A 18 -15.32 -13.68 -24.74
CA THR A 18 -15.24 -12.23 -24.85
C THR A 18 -15.64 -11.72 -23.48
N PHE A 19 -14.68 -11.20 -22.72
CA PHE A 19 -14.99 -10.38 -21.57
C PHE A 19 -15.83 -9.21 -22.09
N THR A 20 -17.14 -9.36 -21.98
CA THR A 20 -18.09 -8.27 -22.06
C THR A 20 -17.72 -7.33 -20.94
N SER A 21 -16.96 -6.29 -21.27
CA SER A 21 -16.87 -5.11 -20.41
C SER A 21 -18.30 -4.60 -20.27
N CYS A 22 -18.87 -4.73 -19.08
CA CYS A 22 -20.08 -4.02 -18.71
C CYS A 22 -19.73 -2.53 -18.71
N ASN A 23 -19.84 -1.88 -19.87
CA ASN A 23 -20.01 -0.44 -19.95
C ASN A 23 -21.50 -0.16 -19.67
N THR A 24 -21.91 -0.28 -18.41
CA THR A 24 -23.16 0.31 -17.96
C THR A 24 -22.93 1.80 -17.87
N GLY A 25 -23.56 2.54 -18.80
CA GLY A 25 -23.42 3.97 -18.95
C GLY A 25 -23.65 4.73 -17.66
N ASP A 26 -22.71 5.64 -17.40
CA ASP A 26 -22.87 6.96 -16.79
C ASP A 26 -21.48 7.60 -16.89
N ASP A 27 -21.23 8.25 -18.03
CA ASP A 27 -19.92 8.76 -18.43
C ASP A 27 -19.55 10.00 -17.58
N ASN A 28 -19.06 9.76 -16.37
CA ASN A 28 -18.42 10.79 -15.54
C ASN A 28 -17.01 11.18 -16.06
N GLY A 29 -16.73 11.01 -17.35
CA GLY A 29 -15.46 11.35 -18.00
C GLY A 29 -14.22 10.62 -17.47
N TYR A 30 -14.38 9.69 -16.51
CA TYR A 30 -13.28 9.01 -15.85
C TYR A 30 -13.06 7.64 -16.48
N SER A 31 -12.22 7.60 -17.52
CA SER A 31 -11.79 6.35 -18.14
C SER A 31 -10.55 5.81 -17.43
N LEU A 32 -10.55 4.52 -17.07
CA LEU A 32 -9.36 3.83 -16.55
C LEU A 32 -8.26 3.80 -17.62
N LEU A 33 -6.99 3.83 -17.20
CA LEU A 33 -5.86 3.62 -18.11
C LEU A 33 -5.91 2.21 -18.71
N THR A 34 -5.55 2.08 -19.99
CA THR A 34 -5.33 0.75 -20.58
C THR A 34 -4.13 0.06 -19.92
N LYS A 35 -4.00 -1.25 -20.12
CA LYS A 35 -2.85 -2.01 -19.62
C LYS A 35 -1.53 -1.45 -20.16
N GLU A 36 -1.48 -1.11 -21.45
CA GLU A 36 -0.30 -0.55 -22.09
C GLU A 36 0.07 0.82 -21.49
N GLN A 37 -0.95 1.63 -21.17
CA GLN A 37 -0.74 2.92 -20.50
C GLN A 37 -0.24 2.75 -19.06
N GLN A 38 -0.82 1.81 -18.30
CA GLN A 38 -0.30 1.44 -16.97
C GLN A 38 1.17 1.01 -17.06
N ASP A 39 1.47 0.06 -17.94
CA ASP A 39 2.82 -0.49 -18.11
C ASP A 39 3.83 0.61 -18.49
N ALA A 40 3.46 1.54 -19.37
CA ALA A 40 4.31 2.66 -19.76
C ALA A 40 4.66 3.58 -18.58
N TYR A 41 3.70 3.94 -17.74
CA TYR A 41 3.95 4.74 -16.55
C TYR A 41 4.75 3.98 -15.49
N GLN A 42 4.36 2.74 -15.22
CA GLN A 42 5.04 1.88 -14.25
C GLN A 42 6.50 1.63 -14.64
N THR A 43 6.80 1.55 -15.94
CA THR A 43 8.17 1.50 -16.47
C THR A 43 9.00 2.71 -16.11
N LYS A 44 8.43 3.91 -16.25
CA LYS A 44 9.14 5.14 -15.91
C LYS A 44 9.31 5.31 -14.40
N MET A 45 8.34 4.82 -13.62
CA MET A 45 8.36 4.86 -12.15
C MET A 45 9.28 3.81 -11.52
N ALA A 46 9.62 2.73 -12.22
CA ALA A 46 10.33 1.60 -11.64
C ALA A 46 11.72 1.99 -11.10
N GLY A 47 12.13 1.29 -10.04
CA GLY A 47 13.46 1.39 -9.45
C GLY A 47 13.46 1.86 -8.00
N SER A 48 14.67 2.08 -7.50
CA SER A 48 14.93 2.49 -6.13
C SER A 48 14.79 3.98 -5.94
N TYR A 49 14.19 4.36 -4.82
CA TYR A 49 14.07 5.71 -4.30
C TYR A 49 14.72 5.75 -2.92
N PRO A 50 16.03 6.06 -2.84
CA PRO A 50 16.73 6.22 -1.57
C PRO A 50 16.40 7.58 -0.95
N ASN A 51 16.78 7.78 0.31
CA ASN A 51 16.65 9.06 1.03
C ASN A 51 15.19 9.54 1.15
N LEU A 52 14.28 8.61 1.43
CA LEU A 52 12.90 8.94 1.75
C LEU A 52 12.73 9.06 3.27
N VAL A 53 11.65 9.70 3.65
CA VAL A 53 11.14 9.72 5.00
C VAL A 53 9.73 9.17 5.00
N LEU A 54 9.42 8.27 5.93
CA LEU A 54 8.05 7.88 6.26
C LEU A 54 7.60 8.73 7.43
N LEU A 55 6.65 9.62 7.16
CA LEU A 55 5.97 10.40 8.19
C LEU A 55 4.75 9.64 8.66
N PHE A 56 4.43 9.76 9.94
CA PHE A 56 3.23 9.17 10.52
C PHE A 56 2.74 9.96 11.74
N ASP A 57 1.45 9.82 12.03
CA ASP A 57 0.83 10.51 13.16
C ASP A 57 1.53 10.13 14.48
N HIS A 58 1.78 11.12 15.32
CA HIS A 58 2.39 10.97 16.63
C HIS A 58 1.93 12.09 17.55
N LYS A 59 1.55 11.74 18.78
CA LYS A 59 1.15 12.71 19.78
C LYS A 59 2.37 13.43 20.35
N ASN A 60 2.50 14.70 19.99
CA ASN A 60 3.49 15.60 20.52
C ASN A 60 2.83 16.64 21.45
N ASP A 61 2.90 16.38 22.76
CA ASP A 61 2.38 17.30 23.78
C ASP A 61 3.25 18.56 23.93
N ALA A 62 4.53 18.51 23.52
CA ALA A 62 5.46 19.63 23.60
C ALA A 62 5.30 20.63 22.44
N ASP A 63 4.92 20.15 21.25
CA ASP A 63 4.60 20.99 20.10
C ASP A 63 3.34 20.48 19.39
N VAL A 64 2.20 21.02 19.80
CA VAL A 64 0.90 20.60 19.25
C VAL A 64 0.70 20.93 17.78
N LYS A 65 1.58 21.75 17.18
CA LYS A 65 1.58 22.05 15.75
C LYS A 65 2.35 21.01 14.93
N ASN A 66 3.17 20.19 15.59
CA ASN A 66 3.96 19.13 14.98
C ASN A 66 3.57 17.76 15.55
N GLN A 67 2.45 17.24 15.05
CA GLN A 67 1.87 15.96 15.46
C GLN A 67 2.30 14.80 14.55
N ALA A 68 3.55 14.84 14.07
CA ALA A 68 4.11 13.80 13.22
C ALA A 68 5.49 13.36 13.73
N ASP A 69 5.72 12.06 13.72
CA ASP A 69 7.04 11.45 13.87
C ASP A 69 7.49 10.95 12.49
N SER A 70 8.76 10.56 12.39
CA SER A 70 9.36 10.20 11.12
C SER A 70 10.46 9.16 11.28
N VAL A 71 10.57 8.28 10.28
CA VAL A 71 11.72 7.39 10.13
C VAL A 71 12.31 7.53 8.73
N GLU A 72 13.64 7.45 8.64
CA GLU A 72 14.31 7.31 7.35
C GLU A 72 13.93 5.96 6.73
N THR A 73 13.66 5.99 5.44
CA THR A 73 13.22 4.82 4.66
C THR A 73 13.72 4.92 3.22
N GLU A 74 13.55 3.84 2.49
CA GLU A 74 13.70 3.77 1.05
C GLU A 74 12.54 2.95 0.49
N CYS A 75 12.16 3.29 -0.74
CA CYS A 75 11.16 2.53 -1.48
C CYS A 75 11.76 1.93 -2.74
N TYR A 76 11.32 0.72 -3.08
CA TYR A 76 11.59 0.13 -4.39
C TYR A 76 10.26 -0.16 -5.09
N PHE A 77 10.07 0.40 -6.28
CA PHE A 77 8.90 0.18 -7.11
C PHE A 77 9.22 -0.84 -8.22
N SER A 78 8.46 -1.93 -8.24
CA SER A 78 8.62 -3.05 -9.17
C SER A 78 7.48 -3.10 -10.18
N MET A 79 7.84 -3.30 -11.44
CA MET A 79 6.87 -3.65 -12.48
C MET A 79 6.59 -5.15 -12.60
N ARG A 80 7.44 -6.01 -12.03
CA ARG A 80 7.32 -7.46 -12.26
C ARG A 80 6.10 -8.00 -11.50
N ASN A 81 5.19 -8.62 -12.24
CA ASN A 81 4.09 -9.47 -11.76
C ASN A 81 3.28 -8.84 -10.60
N ASP A 82 2.60 -7.71 -10.84
CA ASP A 82 1.48 -7.15 -10.03
C ASP A 82 1.69 -5.75 -9.40
N SER A 83 2.43 -4.84 -10.04
CA SER A 83 2.53 -3.42 -9.61
C SER A 83 2.81 -3.29 -8.11
N THR A 84 3.97 -3.81 -7.68
CA THR A 84 4.33 -3.90 -6.25
C THR A 84 5.38 -2.87 -5.87
N PHE A 85 5.35 -2.44 -4.62
CA PHE A 85 6.43 -1.64 -4.05
C PHE A 85 6.84 -2.16 -2.69
N THR A 86 7.99 -1.73 -2.20
CA THR A 86 8.41 -1.98 -0.81
C THR A 86 8.68 -0.66 -0.10
N ILE A 87 8.50 -0.65 1.23
CA ILE A 87 8.96 0.40 2.15
C ILE A 87 9.89 -0.30 3.14
N SER A 88 11.15 0.12 3.21
CA SER A 88 12.08 -0.38 4.21
C SER A 88 11.81 0.25 5.58
N ASN A 89 12.28 -0.39 6.65
CA ASN A 89 12.25 0.19 8.00
C ASN A 89 10.85 0.70 8.43
N PHE A 90 9.79 -0.04 8.10
CA PHE A 90 8.44 0.33 8.47
C PHE A 90 8.24 0.18 9.99
N PRO A 91 7.82 1.24 10.71
CA PRO A 91 7.93 1.31 12.16
C PRO A 91 6.75 0.66 12.89
N ILE A 92 6.63 -0.68 12.81
CA ILE A 92 5.45 -1.40 13.35
C ILE A 92 5.27 -1.14 14.85
N LYS A 93 6.35 -1.16 15.64
CA LYS A 93 6.26 -0.89 17.09
C LYS A 93 5.69 0.49 17.42
N LYS A 94 5.87 1.49 16.55
CA LYS A 94 5.35 2.85 16.76
C LYS A 94 3.82 2.90 16.63
N LEU A 95 3.20 1.92 15.97
CA LEU A 95 1.74 1.80 15.91
C LEU A 95 1.10 1.53 17.28
N ALA A 96 1.86 1.02 18.25
CA ALA A 96 1.39 0.76 19.61
C ALA A 96 0.78 2.01 20.28
N GLU A 97 1.26 3.20 19.94
CA GLU A 97 0.71 4.46 20.44
C GLU A 97 -0.77 4.65 20.05
N HIS A 98 -1.16 4.11 18.89
CA HIS A 98 -2.47 4.27 18.27
C HIS A 98 -3.43 3.11 18.54
N ILE A 99 -3.11 2.25 19.51
CA ILE A 99 -3.91 1.08 19.87
C ILE A 99 -4.51 1.27 21.26
N SER A 100 -5.84 1.17 21.35
CA SER A 100 -6.58 1.35 22.61
C SER A 100 -6.61 0.11 23.50
N ASN A 101 -6.52 -1.09 22.92
CA ASN A 101 -6.42 -2.33 23.70
C ASN A 101 -5.01 -2.44 24.34
N PRO A 102 -4.89 -2.48 25.67
CA PRO A 102 -3.59 -2.40 26.35
C PRO A 102 -2.70 -3.63 26.09
N GLU A 103 -3.27 -4.84 26.03
CA GLU A 103 -2.49 -6.07 25.83
C GLU A 103 -1.96 -6.15 24.39
N LEU A 104 -2.79 -5.83 23.40
CA LEU A 104 -2.37 -5.75 22.00
C LEU A 104 -1.36 -4.63 21.78
N LYS A 105 -1.55 -3.48 22.43
CA LYS A 105 -0.59 -2.36 22.42
C LYS A 105 0.79 -2.84 22.90
N GLU A 106 0.83 -3.53 24.04
CA GLU A 106 2.08 -4.06 24.59
C GLU A 106 2.72 -5.06 23.61
N ALA A 107 1.92 -5.98 23.05
CA ALA A 107 2.40 -6.95 22.08
C ALA A 107 3.01 -6.30 20.83
N ILE A 108 2.31 -5.32 20.24
CA ILE A 108 2.78 -4.59 19.05
C ILE A 108 4.03 -3.76 19.34
N SER A 109 4.18 -3.22 20.55
CA SER A 109 5.37 -2.44 20.93
C SER A 109 6.69 -3.23 20.88
N LYS A 110 6.61 -4.57 20.89
CA LYS A 110 7.75 -5.50 20.84
C LYS A 110 8.02 -6.00 19.42
N VAL A 111 7.21 -5.61 18.43
CA VAL A 111 7.35 -6.06 17.05
C VAL A 111 8.43 -5.26 16.35
N GLU A 112 9.46 -5.96 15.85
CA GLU A 112 10.54 -5.31 15.12
C GLU A 112 10.07 -4.64 13.83
N ASP A 113 10.73 -3.51 13.54
CA ASP A 113 10.57 -2.78 12.29
C ASP A 113 11.03 -3.66 11.13
N ARG A 114 10.36 -3.57 9.98
CA ARG A 114 10.65 -4.47 8.85
C ARG A 114 10.33 -3.84 7.52
N THR A 115 10.86 -4.43 6.46
CA THR A 115 10.42 -4.11 5.10
C THR A 115 9.01 -4.64 4.88
N VAL A 116 8.13 -3.79 4.34
CA VAL A 116 6.75 -4.16 3.98
C VAL A 116 6.55 -4.03 2.49
N THR A 117 5.74 -4.91 1.91
CA THR A 117 5.37 -4.90 0.49
C THR A 117 3.98 -4.30 0.34
N GLY A 118 3.74 -3.56 -0.74
CA GLY A 118 2.46 -2.95 -1.07
C GLY A 118 2.12 -3.08 -2.54
N LYS A 119 0.93 -2.60 -2.89
CA LYS A 119 0.45 -2.49 -4.27
C LYS A 119 0.25 -1.04 -4.65
N TYR A 120 0.48 -0.73 -5.91
CA TYR A 120 0.23 0.59 -6.45
C TYR A 120 -0.51 0.53 -7.79
N MET A 121 -1.21 1.60 -8.14
CA MET A 121 -1.95 1.75 -9.39
C MET A 121 -1.84 3.18 -9.89
N VAL A 122 -1.48 3.36 -11.16
CA VAL A 122 -1.38 4.68 -11.79
C VAL A 122 -2.77 5.20 -12.15
N LEU A 123 -2.98 6.50 -12.04
CA LEU A 123 -4.25 7.16 -12.26
C LEU A 123 -4.35 7.81 -13.64
N PRO A 124 -5.56 7.90 -14.23
CA PRO A 124 -5.77 8.45 -15.58
C PRO A 124 -5.35 9.91 -15.76
N ASN A 125 -5.34 10.70 -14.69
CA ASN A 125 -4.91 12.10 -14.72
C ASN A 125 -3.37 12.27 -14.77
N SER A 126 -2.61 11.19 -14.94
CA SER A 126 -1.15 11.21 -15.12
C SER A 126 -0.75 11.95 -16.39
N GLN A 127 0.44 12.55 -16.36
CA GLN A 127 0.98 13.44 -17.39
C GLN A 127 2.26 12.88 -18.00
N THR A 128 2.68 13.43 -19.14
CA THR A 128 3.85 12.95 -19.90
C THR A 128 5.15 12.81 -19.12
N ASN A 129 5.32 13.57 -18.02
CA ASN A 129 6.52 13.59 -17.16
C ASN A 129 6.24 13.29 -15.66
N GLN A 130 5.01 12.95 -15.32
CA GLN A 130 4.59 12.72 -13.94
C GLN A 130 3.46 11.69 -13.86
N ALA A 131 3.58 10.72 -12.96
CA ALA A 131 2.49 9.81 -12.64
C ALA A 131 1.79 10.24 -11.36
N TYR A 132 0.47 10.24 -11.38
CA TYR A 132 -0.35 10.21 -10.17
C TYR A 132 -0.71 8.75 -9.88
N PHE A 133 -0.67 8.34 -8.62
CA PHE A 133 -0.90 6.95 -8.28
C PHE A 133 -1.52 6.77 -6.89
N TYR A 134 -2.21 5.66 -6.71
CA TYR A 134 -2.54 5.12 -5.40
C TYR A 134 -1.49 4.10 -5.00
N ALA A 135 -1.05 4.12 -3.74
CA ALA A 135 -0.13 3.13 -3.18
C ALA A 135 -0.44 2.93 -1.70
N TYR A 136 -0.43 1.67 -1.25
CA TYR A 136 -0.56 1.32 0.18
C TYR A 136 0.10 -0.04 0.46
N PRO A 137 0.62 -0.27 1.68
CA PRO A 137 1.11 -1.58 2.08
C PRO A 137 0.03 -2.66 1.98
N SER A 138 0.43 -3.87 1.59
CA SER A 138 -0.43 -5.04 1.73
C SER A 138 -0.65 -5.33 3.22
N PRO A 139 -1.73 -6.05 3.60
CA PRO A 139 -1.99 -6.36 4.99
C PRO A 139 -0.78 -6.99 5.69
N ILE A 140 -0.39 -6.44 6.84
CA ILE A 140 0.69 -6.98 7.66
C ILE A 140 0.08 -8.02 8.59
N ASN A 141 0.50 -9.27 8.43
CA ASN A 141 0.06 -10.39 9.26
C ASN A 141 1.08 -10.63 10.38
N LEU A 142 0.62 -10.64 11.62
CA LEU A 142 1.40 -10.84 12.82
C LEU A 142 0.79 -11.96 13.64
N ASN A 143 1.61 -12.90 14.09
CA ASN A 143 1.21 -13.88 15.10
C ASN A 143 1.79 -13.38 16.43
N LEU A 144 0.93 -12.97 17.35
CA LEU A 144 1.32 -12.33 18.60
C LEU A 144 0.80 -13.13 19.79
N THR A 145 1.69 -13.45 20.73
CA THR A 145 1.30 -14.05 22.02
C THR A 145 1.07 -12.94 23.05
N TYR A 146 -0.16 -12.80 23.53
CA TYR A 146 -0.53 -11.81 24.56
C TYR A 146 -1.80 -12.23 25.29
N GLY A 147 -2.21 -11.45 26.28
CA GLY A 147 -3.37 -11.76 27.10
C GLY A 147 -3.04 -12.61 28.33
N SER A 148 -3.94 -12.60 29.30
CA SER A 148 -3.78 -13.36 30.55
C SER A 148 -3.63 -14.88 30.37
N ASP A 149 -4.11 -15.43 29.24
CA ASP A 149 -4.02 -16.85 28.91
C ASP A 149 -2.82 -17.20 28.01
N ALA A 150 -1.98 -16.20 27.69
CA ALA A 150 -0.79 -16.33 26.84
C ALA A 150 -1.06 -17.07 25.52
N LYS A 151 -2.23 -16.85 24.92
CA LYS A 151 -2.57 -17.44 23.63
C LYS A 151 -1.92 -16.66 22.48
N GLU A 152 -1.65 -17.40 21.40
CA GLU A 152 -1.29 -16.80 20.12
C GLU A 152 -2.56 -16.29 19.43
N HIS A 153 -2.51 -15.05 18.96
CA HIS A 153 -3.56 -14.38 18.21
C HIS A 153 -3.03 -13.98 16.83
N LYS A 154 -3.88 -14.13 15.81
CA LYS A 154 -3.61 -13.64 14.46
C LYS A 154 -4.06 -12.21 14.33
N VAL A 155 -3.10 -11.29 14.28
CA VAL A 155 -3.34 -9.86 14.13
C VAL A 155 -3.05 -9.43 12.70
N VAL A 156 -4.01 -8.75 12.07
CA VAL A 156 -3.86 -8.20 10.71
C VAL A 156 -4.01 -6.69 10.75
N LEU A 157 -2.98 -5.99 10.28
CA LEU A 157 -2.99 -4.54 10.09
C LEU A 157 -3.33 -4.25 8.62
N GLU A 158 -4.49 -3.66 8.36
CA GLU A 158 -5.00 -3.40 7.01
C GLU A 158 -4.93 -1.91 6.66
N PHE A 159 -4.35 -1.62 5.50
CA PHE A 159 -4.09 -0.27 5.01
C PHE A 159 -4.95 0.05 3.79
N THR A 160 -5.25 1.33 3.62
CA THR A 160 -5.97 1.84 2.44
C THR A 160 -5.28 3.09 1.91
N THR A 161 -5.61 3.47 0.67
CA THR A 161 -5.18 4.73 0.08
C THR A 161 -5.79 5.92 0.82
N SER A 162 -5.22 7.11 0.62
CA SER A 162 -5.91 8.33 1.03
C SER A 162 -7.11 8.62 0.13
N SER A 163 -8.24 8.99 0.75
CA SER A 163 -9.44 9.42 0.03
C SER A 163 -9.33 10.85 -0.50
N TYR A 164 -8.36 11.63 -0.01
CA TYR A 164 -8.21 13.06 -0.32
C TYR A 164 -6.98 13.37 -1.17
N TYR A 165 -5.95 12.52 -1.06
CA TYR A 165 -4.65 12.79 -1.67
C TYR A 165 -4.17 11.59 -2.48
N THR A 166 -3.64 11.87 -3.66
CA THR A 166 -2.97 10.88 -4.50
C THR A 166 -1.47 10.98 -4.29
N GLY A 167 -0.76 9.88 -4.56
CA GLY A 167 0.68 9.91 -4.72
C GLY A 167 1.11 10.54 -6.04
N GLY A 168 2.35 11.00 -6.09
CA GLY A 168 2.96 11.61 -7.27
C GLY A 168 4.39 11.13 -7.46
N CYS A 169 4.78 10.86 -8.70
CA CYS A 169 6.15 10.51 -9.08
C CYS A 169 6.58 11.35 -10.29
N ILE A 170 7.66 12.11 -10.12
CA ILE A 170 8.36 12.84 -11.19
C ILE A 170 9.69 12.14 -11.42
N TRP A 171 9.75 11.30 -12.45
CA TRP A 171 10.90 10.43 -12.69
C TRP A 171 12.17 11.17 -13.13
N SER A 172 12.04 12.35 -13.76
CA SER A 172 13.20 13.16 -14.18
C SER A 172 14.04 13.65 -13.00
N THR A 173 13.39 13.93 -11.87
CA THR A 173 14.02 14.38 -10.62
C THR A 173 14.06 13.30 -9.55
N LYS A 174 13.55 12.10 -9.84
CA LYS A 174 13.35 11.01 -8.87
C LYS A 174 12.59 11.45 -7.62
N GLN A 175 11.68 12.41 -7.78
CA GLN A 175 10.78 12.83 -6.72
C GLN A 175 9.58 11.89 -6.64
N ILE A 176 9.29 11.40 -5.44
CA ILE A 176 8.16 10.52 -5.16
C ILE A 176 7.55 10.86 -3.81
N GLY A 177 6.23 10.81 -3.73
CA GLY A 177 5.54 10.81 -2.46
C GLY A 177 4.15 10.22 -2.58
N PHE A 178 3.69 9.54 -1.53
CA PHE A 178 2.36 8.93 -1.51
C PHE A 178 1.84 8.78 -0.07
N PRO A 179 0.57 9.17 0.18
CA PRO A 179 -0.09 8.97 1.46
C PRO A 179 -0.91 7.67 1.49
N PHE A 180 -1.03 7.11 2.68
CA PHE A 180 -1.90 5.96 2.96
C PHE A 180 -2.31 5.96 4.44
N TYR A 181 -3.27 5.12 4.79
CA TYR A 181 -3.84 5.03 6.15
C TYR A 181 -3.82 3.61 6.65
N LEU A 182 -3.49 3.41 7.94
CA LEU A 182 -3.94 2.22 8.68
C LEU A 182 -5.39 2.46 9.08
N THR A 183 -6.32 1.64 8.61
CA THR A 183 -7.76 1.87 8.81
C THR A 183 -8.47 0.75 9.55
N ARG A 184 -7.89 -0.45 9.59
CA ARG A 184 -8.47 -1.59 10.30
C ARG A 184 -7.42 -2.44 10.96
N ILE A 185 -7.78 -3.00 12.11
CA ILE A 185 -7.05 -4.04 12.81
C ILE A 185 -8.01 -5.22 12.99
N PHE A 186 -7.61 -6.40 12.53
CA PHE A 186 -8.33 -7.64 12.79
C PHE A 186 -7.57 -8.46 13.83
N VAL A 187 -8.30 -9.13 14.72
CA VAL A 187 -7.78 -10.12 15.66
C VAL A 187 -8.58 -11.39 15.47
N ASP A 188 -7.90 -12.48 15.15
CA ASP A 188 -8.49 -13.81 14.88
C ASP A 188 -9.62 -13.78 13.85
N GLY A 189 -9.46 -12.91 12.84
CA GLY A 189 -10.42 -12.73 11.75
C GLY A 189 -11.58 -11.76 12.06
N ALA A 190 -11.72 -11.28 13.29
CA ALA A 190 -12.71 -10.29 13.67
C ALA A 190 -12.14 -8.87 13.57
N GLN A 191 -12.84 -7.96 12.89
CA GLN A 191 -12.47 -6.54 12.87
C GLN A 191 -12.67 -5.94 14.26
N THR A 192 -11.68 -5.16 14.72
CA THR A 192 -11.71 -4.47 16.01
C THR A 192 -12.00 -2.98 15.84
N ASN A 193 -12.29 -2.30 16.95
CA ASN A 193 -12.37 -0.84 17.07
C ASN A 193 -11.14 -0.28 17.82
N TYR A 194 -10.00 -0.97 17.75
CA TYR A 194 -8.84 -0.66 18.60
C TYR A 194 -7.96 0.48 18.09
N ILE A 195 -8.14 0.95 16.85
CA ILE A 195 -7.44 2.13 16.37
C ILE A 195 -7.97 3.36 17.11
N LYS A 196 -7.07 4.06 17.80
CA LYS A 196 -7.34 5.33 18.46
C LYS A 196 -6.27 6.32 18.04
N ASN A 197 -6.68 7.33 17.28
CA ASN A 197 -5.82 8.47 17.01
C ASN A 197 -6.00 9.52 18.11
N SER A 198 -4.90 10.02 18.65
CA SER A 198 -4.91 10.99 19.75
C SER A 198 -4.78 12.44 19.30
N ILE A 199 -4.55 12.67 18.00
CA ILE A 199 -4.35 13.98 17.39
C ILE A 199 -5.56 14.43 16.55
N HIS A 200 -6.45 13.49 16.17
CA HIS A 200 -7.73 13.78 15.52
C HIS A 200 -8.81 12.73 15.86
N SER A 201 -10.08 13.04 15.57
CA SER A 201 -11.23 12.16 15.90
C SER A 201 -11.40 10.95 14.98
N GLY A 202 -10.68 10.87 13.85
CA GLY A 202 -10.74 9.74 12.94
C GLY A 202 -10.15 8.44 13.51
N ALA A 203 -10.75 7.29 13.17
CA ALA A 203 -10.29 5.95 13.53
C ALA A 203 -9.26 5.41 12.52
N TYR A 204 -8.20 6.18 12.26
CA TYR A 204 -7.12 5.80 11.35
C TYR A 204 -5.79 6.40 11.81
N VAL A 205 -4.68 5.87 11.29
CA VAL A 205 -3.34 6.44 11.44
C VAL A 205 -2.83 6.83 10.06
N SER A 206 -2.41 8.08 9.91
CA SER A 206 -1.89 8.62 8.66
C SER A 206 -0.43 8.29 8.46
N PHE A 207 -0.10 7.99 7.21
CA PHE A 207 1.27 7.82 6.74
C PHE A 207 1.49 8.62 5.46
N ALA A 208 2.70 9.13 5.30
CA ALA A 208 3.16 9.69 4.04
C ALA A 208 4.63 9.34 3.82
N CYS A 209 4.91 8.59 2.76
CA CYS A 209 6.27 8.40 2.29
C CYS A 209 6.61 9.52 1.30
N ARG A 210 7.76 10.19 1.45
CA ARG A 210 8.20 11.25 0.53
C ARG A 210 9.71 11.43 0.56
N ASN A 211 10.29 12.08 -0.45
CA ASN A 211 11.70 12.49 -0.38
C ASN A 211 11.96 13.33 0.86
N LYS A 212 13.11 13.09 1.53
CA LYS A 212 13.57 13.95 2.61
C LYS A 212 13.76 15.37 2.08
N ALA A 213 13.28 16.36 2.84
CA ALA A 213 13.53 17.75 2.49
C ALA A 213 15.05 17.99 2.56
N THR A 214 15.66 18.30 1.42
CA THR A 214 17.00 18.87 1.43
C THR A 214 16.85 20.33 1.86
N SER A 215 17.43 20.69 2.99
CA SER A 215 17.63 22.10 3.32
C SER A 215 18.36 22.73 2.13
N LYS A 216 17.76 23.74 1.51
CA LYS A 216 18.47 24.56 0.51
C LYS A 216 19.75 25.05 1.20
N GLN A 217 20.90 24.63 0.68
CA GLN A 217 22.19 25.26 1.02
C GLN A 217 22.20 26.67 0.45
#